data_AF-A0A8T3NCT8-F1
#
_entry.id   AF-A0A8T3NCT8-F1
#
_cell.length_a   1.000
_cell.length_b   1.000
_cell.length_c   1.000
_cell.angle_alpha   90.00
_cell.angle_beta   90.00
_cell.angle_gamma   90.00
#
_symmetry.space_group_name_H-M   'P 1'
#
loop_
_entity.id
_entity.type
_entity.pdbx_description
1 polymer ?
#
loop_
_entity_poly.entity_id
_entity_poly.type
_entity_poly.pdbx_seq_one_letter_code
_entity_poly.pdbx_strand_id
1 'polypeptide(L)'
;MTQPESVATEVTVAGIVAGDPPLLAWQKRLHRPDGKQKVHVQWTPVLDQALLERLQRQVCEGDQIEIVVVTDWSRAGAPTYLAGFSVGAMTARTTG
;
A
#
# COMPACT_ATOMS: atom_id res chain seq x y z
N MET A 1 -19.59 2.78 18.38
CA MET A 1 -18.16 2.58 18.09
C MET A 1 -18.06 2.05 16.69
N THR A 2 -17.43 2.77 15.76
CA THR A 2 -17.21 2.30 14.39
C THR A 2 -16.03 1.34 14.43
N GLN A 3 -16.22 0.10 13.96
CA GLN A 3 -15.13 -0.88 13.92
C GLN A 3 -14.09 -0.48 12.85
N PRO A 4 -12.79 -0.75 13.07
CA PRO A 4 -11.79 -0.56 12.05
C PRO A 4 -12.10 -1.39 10.80
N GLU A 5 -11.99 -0.77 9.62
CA GLU A 5 -12.14 -1.44 8.33
C GLU A 5 -10.77 -1.78 7.76
N SER A 6 -10.58 -2.98 7.22
CA SER A 6 -9.32 -3.43 6.63
C SER A 6 -9.52 -3.80 5.16
N VAL A 7 -8.67 -3.29 4.29
CA VAL A 7 -8.72 -3.57 2.84
C VAL A 7 -7.35 -4.03 2.37
N ALA A 8 -7.31 -5.19 1.72
CA ALA A 8 -6.15 -5.66 0.97
C ALA A 8 -6.22 -5.16 -0.47
N THR A 9 -5.12 -4.65 -1.01
CA THR A 9 -5.04 -4.24 -2.41
C THR A 9 -3.66 -4.45 -2.98
N GLU A 10 -3.60 -4.93 -4.22
CA GLU A 10 -2.38 -4.94 -5.01
C GLU A 10 -2.02 -3.53 -5.47
N VAL A 11 -0.74 -3.20 -5.34
CA VAL A 11 -0.19 -1.89 -5.70
C VAL A 11 1.23 -2.03 -6.25
N THR A 12 1.66 -1.04 -7.01
CA THR A 12 3.07 -0.88 -7.38
C THR A 12 3.72 0.10 -6.43
N VAL A 13 4.87 -0.25 -5.86
CA VAL A 13 5.59 0.61 -4.92
C VAL A 13 6.19 1.79 -5.67
N ALA A 14 5.87 3.00 -5.25
CA ALA A 14 6.46 4.24 -5.77
C ALA A 14 7.64 4.73 -4.91
N GLY A 15 7.81 4.18 -3.71
CA GLY A 15 8.91 4.50 -2.81
C GLY A 15 8.48 4.54 -1.35
N ILE A 16 9.46 4.66 -0.46
CA ILE A 16 9.26 4.87 0.97
C ILE A 16 9.80 6.25 1.30
N VAL A 17 8.93 7.14 1.80
CA VAL A 17 9.26 8.53 2.10
C VAL A 17 9.52 8.67 3.59
N ALA A 18 10.70 9.14 3.96
CA ALA A 18 11.03 9.48 5.33
C ALA A 18 10.17 10.67 5.83
N GLY A 19 9.74 10.63 7.09
CA GLY A 19 8.88 11.64 7.69
C GLY A 19 8.41 11.24 9.08
N ASP A 20 7.51 12.02 9.67
CA ASP A 20 6.87 11.73 10.96
C ASP A 20 5.33 11.86 10.82
N PRO A 21 4.61 10.75 10.59
CA PRO A 21 5.10 9.39 10.37
C PRO A 21 5.69 9.18 8.96
N PRO A 22 6.52 8.14 8.75
CA PRO A 22 7.00 7.75 7.43
C PRO A 22 5.84 7.23 6.56
N LEU A 23 5.98 7.34 5.24
CA LEU A 23 4.93 7.01 4.27
C LEU A 23 5.39 5.95 3.29
N LEU A 24 4.51 4.99 2.98
CA LEU A 24 4.62 4.18 1.78
C LEU A 24 3.90 4.91 0.64
N ALA A 25 4.64 5.29 -0.40
CA ALA A 25 4.07 5.78 -1.64
C ALA A 25 3.79 4.58 -2.56
N TRP A 26 2.60 4.50 -3.12
CA TRP A 26 2.20 3.40 -4.00
C TRP A 26 1.27 3.87 -5.10
N GLN A 27 1.25 3.12 -6.19
CA GLN A 27 0.50 3.43 -7.40
C GLN A 27 -0.52 2.35 -7.68
N LYS A 28 -1.71 2.78 -8.11
CA LYS A 28 -2.74 1.90 -8.65
C LYS A 28 -3.20 2.42 -10.00
N ARG A 29 -3.41 1.49 -10.92
CA ARG A 29 -3.99 1.80 -12.23
C ARG A 29 -5.50 1.85 -12.10
N LEU A 30 -6.07 3.04 -12.28
CA LEU A 30 -7.51 3.24 -12.32
C LEU A 30 -7.99 3.10 -13.76
N HIS A 31 -9.02 2.28 -13.96
CA HIS A 31 -9.69 2.11 -15.23
C HIS A 31 -10.97 2.92 -15.23
N ARG A 32 -11.14 3.75 -16.25
CA ARG A 32 -12.37 4.50 -16.48
C ARG A 32 -13.30 3.70 -17.41
N PRO A 33 -14.63 3.90 -17.31
CA PRO A 33 -15.60 3.26 -18.21
C PRO A 33 -15.39 3.57 -19.71
N ASP A 34 -14.74 4.69 -20.03
CA ASP A 34 -14.40 5.09 -21.41
C ASP A 34 -13.13 4.41 -21.96
N GLY A 35 -12.61 3.39 -21.26
CA GLY A 35 -11.41 2.64 -21.64
C GLY A 35 -10.09 3.33 -21.30
N LYS A 36 -10.11 4.56 -20.76
CA LYS A 36 -8.88 5.27 -20.38
C LYS A 36 -8.32 4.73 -19.07
N GLN A 37 -6.99 4.75 -18.98
CA GLN A 37 -6.25 4.37 -17.79
C GLN A 37 -5.57 5.60 -17.19
N LYS A 38 -5.57 5.70 -15.85
CA LYS A 38 -4.83 6.71 -15.11
C LYS A 38 -4.04 6.04 -14.00
N VAL A 39 -2.76 6.35 -13.89
CA VAL A 39 -1.97 6.00 -12.71
C VAL A 39 -2.33 6.98 -11.60
N HIS A 40 -2.77 6.45 -10.47
CA HIS A 40 -3.05 7.22 -9.26
C HIS A 40 -2.05 6.83 -8.19
N VAL A 41 -1.32 7.82 -7.69
CA VAL A 41 -0.37 7.67 -6.59
C VAL A 41 -1.08 8.02 -5.29
N GLN A 42 -0.90 7.18 -4.28
CA GLN A 42 -1.37 7.40 -2.91
C GLN A 42 -0.21 7.24 -1.93
N TRP A 43 -0.36 7.85 -0.76
CA TRP A 43 0.58 7.78 0.34
C TRP A 43 -0.13 7.27 1.57
N THR A 44 0.44 6.25 2.21
CA THR A 44 -0.15 5.66 3.41
C THR A 44 0.87 5.71 4.56
N PRO A 45 0.51 6.27 5.72
CA PRO A 45 1.35 6.25 6.90
C PRO A 45 1.70 4.83 7.34
N VAL A 46 2.97 4.62 7.67
CA VAL A 46 3.47 3.38 8.29
C VAL A 46 3.75 3.68 9.75
N LEU A 47 2.80 3.33 10.61
CA LEU A 47 2.85 3.68 12.04
C LEU A 47 3.58 2.66 12.90
N ASP A 48 3.77 1.45 12.37
CA ASP A 48 4.52 0.37 13.02
C ASP A 48 5.97 0.37 12.51
N GLN A 49 6.91 0.59 13.43
CA GLN A 49 8.35 0.62 13.13
C GLN A 49 8.89 -0.72 12.59
N ALA A 50 8.41 -1.85 13.11
CA ALA A 50 8.84 -3.16 12.64
C ALA A 50 8.33 -3.43 11.22
N LEU A 51 7.12 -2.96 10.90
CA LEU A 51 6.58 -3.02 9.55
C LEU A 51 7.39 -2.16 8.57
N LEU A 52 7.78 -0.95 8.99
CA LEU A 52 8.65 -0.06 8.22
C LEU A 52 10.01 -0.69 7.91
N GLU A 53 10.67 -1.23 8.93
CA GLU A 53 11.97 -1.90 8.76
C GLU A 53 11.85 -3.10 7.81
N ARG A 54 10.75 -3.85 7.88
CA ARG A 54 10.49 -4.96 6.97
C ARG A 54 10.27 -4.47 5.53
N LEU A 55 9.50 -3.39 5.33
CA LEU A 55 9.32 -2.76 4.02
C LEU A 55 10.67 -2.35 3.41
N GLN A 56 11.47 -1.61 4.17
CA GLN A 56 12.78 -1.10 3.71
C GLN A 56 13.77 -2.21 3.33
N ARG A 57 13.64 -3.41 3.93
CA ARG A 57 14.51 -4.56 3.65
C ARG A 57 14.02 -5.42 2.49
N GLN A 58 12.71 -5.48 2.24
CA GLN A 58 12.11 -6.48 1.35
C GLN A 58 11.52 -5.89 0.07
N VAL A 59 11.35 -4.57 0.00
CA VAL A 59 10.60 -3.92 -1.06
C VAL A 59 11.44 -2.82 -1.70
N CYS A 60 11.49 -2.84 -3.03
CA CYS A 60 12.10 -1.82 -3.87
C CYS A 60 11.04 -1.00 -4.60
N GLU A 61 11.42 0.20 -5.07
CA GLU A 61 10.58 0.95 -6.01
C GLU A 61 10.33 0.13 -7.28
N GLY A 62 9.08 0.12 -7.75
CA GLY A 62 8.63 -0.68 -8.89
C GLY A 62 8.11 -2.06 -8.55
N ASP A 63 8.34 -2.57 -7.32
CA ASP A 63 7.82 -3.87 -6.91
C ASP A 63 6.29 -3.87 -6.86
N GLN A 64 5.69 -4.99 -7.26
CA GLN A 64 4.27 -5.24 -7.05
C GLN A 64 4.07 -6.04 -5.77
N ILE A 65 3.35 -5.46 -4.82
CA ILE A 65 3.06 -6.05 -3.52
C ILE A 65 1.56 -5.98 -3.23
N GLU A 66 1.08 -6.83 -2.34
CA GLU A 66 -0.23 -6.64 -1.72
C GLU A 66 -0.01 -5.87 -0.41
N ILE A 67 -0.76 -4.79 -0.21
CA ILE A 67 -0.78 -4.03 1.04
C ILE A 67 -2.11 -4.24 1.75
N VAL A 68 -2.09 -4.19 3.07
CA VAL A 68 -3.27 -4.12 3.92
C VAL A 68 -3.33 -2.74 4.55
N VAL A 69 -4.38 -1.99 4.21
CA VAL A 69 -4.65 -0.66 4.76
C VAL A 69 -5.82 -0.78 5.73
N VAL A 70 -5.64 -0.23 6.94
CA VAL A 70 -6.70 -0.14 7.95
C VAL A 70 -7.19 1.29 8.03
N THR A 71 -8.50 1.47 8.09
CA THR A 71 -9.14 2.74 8.43
C THR A 71 -9.85 2.59 9.77
N ASP A 72 -9.34 3.28 10.79
CA ASP A 72 -9.88 3.37 12.13
C ASP A 72 -10.29 4.82 12.43
N TRP A 73 -11.59 5.11 12.33
CA TRP A 73 -12.16 6.43 12.60
C TRP A 73 -12.13 6.84 14.08
N SER A 74 -11.85 5.90 14.99
CA SER A 74 -11.67 6.22 16.40
C SER A 74 -10.31 6.85 16.69
N ARG A 75 -9.35 6.72 15.76
CA ARG A 75 -7.99 7.23 15.89
C ARG A 75 -7.91 8.67 15.40
N ALA A 76 -7.41 9.57 16.26
CA ALA A 76 -7.16 10.96 15.89
C ALA A 76 -5.93 11.07 14.96
N GLY A 77 -5.97 12.02 14.01
CA GLY A 77 -4.85 12.37 13.14
C GLY A 77 -4.77 11.52 11.86
N ALA A 78 -4.37 10.25 11.98
CA ALA A 78 -4.18 9.33 10.85
C ALA A 78 -5.13 8.13 10.95
N PRO A 79 -6.41 8.28 10.54
CA PRO A 79 -7.37 7.18 10.61
C PRO A 79 -6.99 6.05 9.66
N THR A 80 -6.35 6.36 8.54
CA THR A 80 -5.94 5.38 7.52
C THR A 80 -4.43 5.15 7.59
N TYR A 81 -4.00 3.89 7.78
CA TYR A 81 -2.59 3.53 7.90
C TYR A 81 -2.31 2.12 7.35
N LEU A 82 -1.04 1.87 7.07
CA LEU A 82 -0.58 0.57 6.59
C LEU A 82 -0.47 -0.38 7.79
N ALA A 83 -1.16 -1.51 7.72
CA ALA A 83 -1.16 -2.54 8.74
C ALA A 83 -0.35 -3.79 8.34
N GLY A 84 -0.11 -4.00 7.05
CA GLY A 84 0.64 -5.15 6.57
C GLY A 84 0.99 -5.07 5.09
N PHE A 85 1.89 -5.94 4.66
CA PHE A 85 2.17 -6.19 3.25
C PHE A 85 2.67 -7.62 3.05
N SER A 86 2.52 -8.13 1.84
CA SER A 86 3.11 -9.39 1.37
C SER A 86 3.82 -9.16 0.03
N VAL A 87 5.01 -9.77 -0.12
CA VAL A 87 5.79 -9.75 -1.37
C VAL A 87 5.48 -11.04 -2.11
N GLY A 88 4.80 -10.94 -3.25
CA GLY A 88 4.58 -12.06 -4.16
C GLY A 88 3.51 -13.08 -3.74
N ALA A 89 2.35 -12.98 -4.38
CA ALA A 89 1.58 -14.14 -4.79
C ALA A 89 1.11 -13.95 -6.24
N MET A 90 2.04 -13.89 -7.20
CA MET A 90 1.71 -14.40 -8.52
C MET A 90 2.92 -15.10 -9.15
N THR A 91 2.86 -16.42 -8.99
CA THR A 91 3.33 -17.44 -9.92
C THR A 91 3.29 -16.95 -11.37
N ALA A 92 4.37 -17.24 -12.09
CA ALA A 92 4.53 -17.00 -13.52
C ALA A 92 3.22 -17.23 -14.31
N ARG A 93 2.73 -16.20 -15.01
CA ARG A 93 1.96 -16.44 -16.23
C ARG A 93 2.96 -16.89 -17.29
N THR A 94 3.30 -18.18 -17.29
CA THR A 94 3.93 -18.79 -18.45
C THR A 94 2.88 -18.82 -19.55
N THR A 95 2.98 -17.86 -20.47
CA THR A 95 2.39 -18.00 -21.79
C THR A 95 3.49 -18.64 -22.64
N GLY A 96 3.28 -19.86 -23.08
CA GLY A 96 4.19 -20.65 -23.91
C GLY A 96 3.53 -21.95 -24.31
#